data_AF-A0A5E7TY71-F1
#
_entry.id   AF-A0A5E7TY71-F1
#
_cell.length_a   1.000
_cell.length_b   1.000
_cell.length_c   1.000
_cell.angle_alpha   90.00
_cell.angle_beta   90.00
_cell.angle_gamma   90.00
#
_symmetry.space_group_name_H-M   'P 1'
#
loop_
_entity.id
_entity.type
_entity.pdbx_description
1 polymer ?
#
loop_
_entity_poly.entity_id
_entity_poly.type
_entity_poly.pdbx_seq_one_letter_code
_entity_poly.pdbx_strand_id
1 'polypeptide(L)'
;MIIKNYWYLATSALPSDYSPLEQDFLSDPLELMRRLASAEGLVLGSWNEGTRLGYVFALGVCIERSTDGARIDWREVDLTLKPSPSGRTHWRSKPFFSFADAVNERYGFADLFAERFPDMDSITFASRRPFPNIPRRLPTIATPGYVYLIRSPYGFKIGKTINMKSRTRLFEVKLPFPITVEHYAWFENYSEAERTLHDTFRAQRLEGEWFDLAPADIAHIQSLGRPATVEELRGL
;
A
#
# COMPACT_ATOMS: atom_id res chain seq x y z
N MET A 1 12.86 -5.51 -19.55
CA MET A 1 11.47 -5.94 -19.84
C MET A 1 10.51 -4.83 -19.43
N ILE A 2 9.58 -4.40 -20.28
CA ILE A 2 8.72 -3.23 -20.01
C ILE A 2 7.42 -3.68 -19.36
N ILE A 3 7.04 -3.10 -18.21
CA ILE A 3 5.68 -3.26 -17.69
C ILE A 3 4.71 -2.55 -18.63
N LYS A 4 3.91 -3.35 -19.34
CA LYS A 4 2.94 -2.84 -20.31
C LYS A 4 1.57 -2.60 -19.69
N ASN A 5 1.20 -3.43 -18.71
CA ASN A 5 -0.12 -3.41 -18.10
C ASN A 5 -0.01 -3.38 -16.58
N TYR A 6 -0.98 -2.69 -15.97
CA TYR A 6 -1.19 -2.65 -14.54
C TYR A 6 -2.58 -3.21 -14.25
N TRP A 7 -2.64 -4.17 -13.34
CA TRP A 7 -3.85 -4.86 -12.92
C TRP A 7 -4.21 -4.46 -11.51
N TYR A 8 -5.46 -4.08 -11.29
CA TYR A 8 -6.03 -4.06 -9.96
C TYR A 8 -6.43 -5.47 -9.53
N LEU A 9 -6.12 -5.81 -8.28
CA LEU A 9 -6.61 -7.00 -7.59
C LEU A 9 -7.24 -6.56 -6.26
N ALA A 10 -8.48 -6.99 -6.01
CA ALA A 10 -9.15 -6.72 -4.76
C ALA A 10 -8.61 -7.65 -3.65
N THR A 11 -8.40 -7.13 -2.45
CA THR A 11 -8.02 -7.95 -1.29
C THR A 11 -9.09 -8.98 -0.93
N SER A 12 -10.35 -8.72 -1.26
CA SER A 12 -11.45 -9.67 -1.10
C SER A 12 -11.42 -10.83 -2.10
N ALA A 13 -10.60 -10.74 -3.15
CA ALA A 13 -10.43 -11.80 -4.15
C ALA A 13 -9.25 -12.72 -3.85
N LEU A 14 -8.46 -12.41 -2.81
CA LEU A 14 -7.37 -13.26 -2.35
C LEU A 14 -7.91 -14.38 -1.45
N PRO A 15 -7.24 -15.54 -1.42
CA PRO A 15 -7.46 -16.55 -0.39
C PRO A 15 -7.31 -15.94 1.02
N SER A 16 -8.11 -16.41 1.98
CA SER A 16 -8.13 -15.87 3.34
C SER A 16 -6.79 -16.03 4.09
N ASP A 17 -6.03 -17.06 3.71
CA ASP A 17 -4.72 -17.44 4.21
C ASP A 17 -3.56 -16.88 3.38
N TYR A 18 -3.85 -16.17 2.28
CA TYR A 18 -2.82 -15.57 1.45
C TYR A 18 -2.37 -14.22 2.02
N SER A 19 -1.06 -14.10 2.25
CA SER A 19 -0.40 -12.88 2.71
C SER A 19 0.62 -12.42 1.66
N PRO A 20 0.39 -11.31 0.94
CA PRO A 20 1.28 -10.84 -0.13
C PRO A 20 2.72 -10.55 0.33
N LEU A 21 2.94 -10.31 1.62
CA LEU A 21 4.27 -9.99 2.17
C LEU A 21 5.03 -11.22 2.67
N GLU A 22 4.34 -12.36 2.79
CA GLU A 22 4.91 -13.62 3.29
C GLU A 22 4.91 -14.70 2.20
N GLN A 23 4.06 -14.56 1.18
CA GLN A 23 3.85 -15.51 0.10
C GLN A 23 4.02 -14.83 -1.25
N ASP A 24 4.95 -15.34 -2.05
CA ASP A 24 5.21 -14.86 -3.40
C ASP A 24 4.36 -15.59 -4.46
N PHE A 25 3.81 -16.77 -4.16
CA PHE A 25 3.00 -17.55 -5.10
C PHE A 25 1.50 -17.27 -4.98
N LEU A 26 0.90 -16.71 -6.02
CA LEU A 26 -0.53 -16.40 -6.10
C LEU A 26 -1.25 -17.38 -7.04
N SER A 27 -2.17 -18.18 -6.51
CA SER A 27 -3.00 -19.12 -7.30
C SER A 27 -4.32 -18.52 -7.77
N ASP A 28 -4.87 -17.57 -7.02
CA ASP A 28 -6.22 -17.05 -7.21
C ASP A 28 -6.24 -15.52 -7.30
N PRO A 29 -7.16 -14.93 -8.10
CA PRO A 29 -8.19 -15.61 -8.90
C PRO A 29 -7.64 -16.20 -10.21
N LEU A 30 -8.07 -17.41 -10.56
CA LEU A 30 -7.60 -18.14 -11.75
C LEU A 30 -7.80 -17.37 -13.06
N GLU A 31 -8.90 -16.61 -13.19
CA GLU A 31 -9.16 -15.78 -14.37
C GLU A 31 -8.12 -14.67 -14.55
N LEU A 32 -7.57 -14.13 -13.46
CA LEU A 32 -6.47 -13.19 -13.52
C LEU A 32 -5.17 -13.91 -13.92
N MET A 33 -4.89 -15.08 -13.33
CA MET A 33 -3.68 -15.86 -13.65
C MET A 33 -3.62 -16.28 -15.12
N ARG A 34 -4.78 -16.47 -15.76
CA ARG A 34 -4.88 -16.73 -17.21
C ARG A 34 -4.55 -15.52 -18.09
N ARG A 35 -4.67 -14.30 -17.56
CA ARG A 35 -4.48 -13.04 -18.30
C ARG A 35 -3.18 -12.33 -17.97
N LEU A 36 -2.66 -12.55 -16.76
CA LEU A 36 -1.45 -11.94 -16.26
C LEU A 36 -0.24 -12.49 -17.02
N ALA A 37 0.58 -11.60 -17.56
CA ALA A 37 1.86 -11.95 -18.17
C ALA A 37 3.05 -11.63 -17.24
N SER A 38 4.21 -12.22 -17.53
CA SER A 38 5.46 -11.85 -16.85
C SER A 38 5.80 -10.37 -17.08
N ALA A 39 6.32 -9.72 -16.04
CA ALA A 39 6.50 -8.26 -15.91
C ALA A 39 5.24 -7.44 -16.15
N GLU A 40 4.08 -7.92 -15.71
CA GLU A 40 2.93 -7.07 -15.49
C GLU A 40 2.85 -6.62 -14.03
N GLY A 41 2.37 -5.39 -13.84
CA GLY A 41 2.21 -4.79 -12.52
C GLY A 41 0.86 -5.17 -11.92
N LEU A 42 0.84 -5.40 -10.61
CA LEU A 42 -0.32 -5.67 -9.79
C LEU A 42 -0.46 -4.59 -8.73
N VAL A 43 -1.68 -4.11 -8.55
CA VAL A 43 -2.07 -3.10 -7.58
C VAL A 43 -3.08 -3.77 -6.68
N LEU A 44 -2.64 -4.21 -5.51
CA LEU A 44 -3.49 -4.87 -4.54
C LEU A 44 -4.18 -3.83 -3.66
N GLY A 45 -5.51 -3.86 -3.62
CA GLY A 45 -6.25 -2.84 -2.88
C GLY A 45 -7.67 -3.23 -2.48
N SER A 46 -8.37 -2.27 -1.90
CA SER A 46 -9.78 -2.38 -1.53
C SER A 46 -10.52 -1.09 -1.85
N TRP A 47 -11.82 -1.21 -2.05
CA TRP A 47 -12.71 -0.07 -2.23
C TRP A 47 -13.36 0.33 -0.90
N ASN A 48 -13.49 1.64 -0.67
CA ASN A 48 -14.27 2.17 0.45
C ASN A 48 -15.43 3.02 -0.04
N GLU A 49 -16.65 2.59 0.28
CA GLU A 49 -17.87 3.26 -0.18
C GLU A 49 -18.09 4.62 0.51
N GLY A 50 -17.69 4.75 1.78
CA GLY A 50 -17.87 5.97 2.55
C GLY A 50 -17.04 7.14 2.02
N THR A 51 -15.75 6.90 1.76
CA THR A 51 -14.83 7.92 1.24
C THR A 51 -14.80 7.99 -0.29
N ARG A 52 -15.30 6.94 -0.97
CA ARG A 52 -15.24 6.76 -2.43
C ARG A 52 -13.80 6.73 -2.96
N LEU A 53 -12.92 6.07 -2.22
CA LEU A 53 -11.50 5.92 -2.54
C LEU A 53 -11.13 4.44 -2.67
N GLY A 54 -10.16 4.17 -3.54
CA GLY A 54 -9.47 2.89 -3.63
C GLY A 54 -8.20 2.94 -2.81
N TYR A 55 -8.10 2.14 -1.76
CA TYR A 55 -6.88 2.01 -0.96
C TYR A 55 -6.02 0.88 -1.51
N VAL A 56 -4.74 1.15 -1.70
CA VAL A 56 -3.76 0.20 -2.23
C VAL A 56 -2.79 -0.12 -1.12
N PHE A 57 -2.58 -1.41 -0.88
CA PHE A 57 -1.78 -1.94 0.24
C PHE A 57 -0.47 -2.58 -0.22
N ALA A 58 -0.41 -3.00 -1.49
CA ALA A 58 0.81 -3.56 -2.07
C ALA A 58 0.84 -3.31 -3.57
N LEU A 59 2.06 -3.16 -4.09
CA LEU A 59 2.36 -3.25 -5.52
C LEU A 59 3.10 -4.56 -5.75
N GLY A 60 2.78 -5.25 -6.84
CA GLY A 60 3.38 -6.53 -7.17
C GLY A 60 3.88 -6.56 -8.60
N VAL A 61 5.01 -7.20 -8.85
CA VAL A 61 5.45 -7.49 -10.23
C VAL A 61 5.41 -8.99 -10.46
N CYS A 62 4.71 -9.41 -11.51
CA CYS A 62 4.70 -10.81 -11.93
C CYS A 62 6.08 -11.21 -12.44
N ILE A 63 6.80 -12.06 -11.69
CA ILE A 63 8.12 -12.56 -12.06
C ILE A 63 7.98 -13.73 -13.01
N GLU A 64 7.09 -14.67 -12.67
CA GLU A 64 6.96 -15.94 -13.36
C GLU A 64 5.51 -16.40 -13.37
N ARG A 65 5.09 -17.06 -14.45
CA ARG A 65 3.75 -17.61 -14.59
C ARG A 65 3.83 -19.11 -14.80
N SER A 66 3.01 -19.85 -14.07
CA SER A 66 2.81 -21.29 -14.21
C SER A 66 1.36 -21.61 -14.59
N THR A 67 1.03 -22.89 -14.77
CA THR A 67 -0.36 -23.33 -14.95
C THR A 67 -1.21 -23.16 -13.70
N ASP A 68 -0.56 -23.18 -12.53
CA ASP A 68 -1.21 -23.27 -11.22
C ASP A 68 -1.26 -21.91 -10.49
N GLY A 69 -0.66 -20.88 -11.08
CA GLY A 69 -0.57 -19.55 -10.49
C GLY A 69 0.57 -18.71 -11.06
N ALA A 70 0.84 -17.58 -10.42
CA ALA A 70 1.95 -16.70 -10.77
C ALA A 70 2.77 -16.35 -9.52
N ARG A 71 4.09 -16.26 -9.69
CA ARG A 71 4.99 -15.75 -8.65
C ARG A 71 5.10 -14.24 -8.78
N ILE A 72 4.72 -13.54 -7.74
CA ILE A 72 4.63 -12.09 -7.64
C ILE A 72 5.63 -11.61 -6.60
N ASP A 73 6.48 -10.65 -6.99
CA ASP A 73 7.31 -9.92 -6.04
C ASP A 73 6.53 -8.71 -5.53
N TRP A 74 6.15 -8.72 -4.26
CA TRP A 74 5.35 -7.67 -3.63
C TRP A 74 6.21 -6.66 -2.87
N ARG A 75 5.75 -5.40 -2.89
CA ARG A 75 6.25 -4.30 -2.07
C ARG A 75 5.07 -3.68 -1.35
N GLU A 76 5.12 -3.64 -0.02
CA GLU A 76 4.10 -2.96 0.80
C GLU A 76 4.07 -1.47 0.43
N VAL A 77 2.86 -0.95 0.24
CA VAL A 77 2.63 0.48 0.02
C VAL A 77 1.37 0.88 0.75
N ASP A 78 1.21 2.17 0.99
CA ASP A 78 -0.09 2.72 1.30
C ASP A 78 -0.33 3.95 0.44
N LEU A 79 -1.22 3.74 -0.54
CA LEU A 79 -1.57 4.71 -1.56
C LEU A 79 -3.09 4.77 -1.69
N THR A 80 -3.56 5.98 -1.95
CA THR A 80 -4.98 6.24 -2.18
C THR A 80 -5.18 6.63 -3.63
N LEU A 81 -6.03 5.87 -4.34
CA LEU A 81 -6.44 6.15 -5.69
C LEU A 81 -7.86 6.72 -5.69
N LYS A 82 -8.03 7.83 -6.42
CA LYS A 82 -9.34 8.48 -6.60
C LYS A 82 -9.91 8.15 -7.98
N PRO A 83 -10.79 7.14 -8.11
CA PRO A 83 -11.40 6.81 -9.39
C PRO A 83 -12.45 7.83 -9.83
N SER A 84 -12.58 7.98 -11.15
CA SER A 84 -13.71 8.69 -11.79
C SER A 84 -15.03 7.97 -11.49
N PRO A 85 -16.20 8.59 -11.69
CA PRO A 85 -17.49 7.94 -11.45
C PRO A 85 -17.63 6.56 -12.12
N SER A 86 -17.20 6.43 -13.39
CA SER A 86 -17.16 5.13 -14.09
C SER A 86 -16.14 4.17 -13.47
N GLY A 87 -14.97 4.66 -13.08
CA GLY A 87 -13.96 3.88 -12.35
C GLY A 87 -14.50 3.27 -11.06
N ARG A 88 -15.31 4.02 -10.29
CA ARG A 88 -15.90 3.53 -9.02
C ARG A 88 -16.69 2.25 -9.21
N THR A 89 -17.43 2.13 -10.31
CA THR A 89 -18.19 0.92 -10.65
C THR A 89 -17.26 -0.29 -10.76
N HIS A 90 -16.08 -0.15 -11.36
CA HIS A 90 -15.10 -1.22 -11.46
C HIS A 90 -14.54 -1.63 -10.10
N TRP A 91 -14.12 -0.65 -9.29
CA TRP A 91 -13.61 -0.89 -7.93
C TRP A 91 -14.62 -1.59 -7.01
N ARG A 92 -15.91 -1.29 -7.18
CA ARG A 92 -17.00 -1.88 -6.38
C ARG A 92 -17.36 -3.31 -6.77
N SER A 93 -17.32 -3.62 -8.06
CA SER A 93 -17.99 -4.82 -8.58
C SER A 93 -17.03 -5.91 -9.05
N LYS A 94 -15.76 -5.56 -9.32
CA LYS A 94 -14.83 -6.49 -9.96
C LYS A 94 -13.77 -7.00 -8.98
N PRO A 95 -13.52 -8.32 -8.93
CA PRO A 95 -12.43 -8.88 -8.13
C PRO A 95 -11.05 -8.46 -8.68
N PHE A 96 -10.96 -8.19 -9.98
CA PHE A 96 -9.76 -7.65 -10.62
C PHE A 96 -10.15 -6.92 -11.93
N PHE A 97 -9.29 -6.02 -12.40
CA PHE A 97 -9.40 -5.41 -13.74
C PHE A 97 -8.08 -4.78 -14.17
N SER A 98 -7.85 -4.67 -15.48
CA SER A 98 -6.73 -3.88 -16.01
C SER A 98 -7.08 -2.40 -16.02
N PHE A 99 -6.14 -1.55 -15.65
CA PHE A 99 -6.29 -0.10 -15.79
C PHE A 99 -6.10 0.31 -17.26
N ALA A 100 -6.91 1.27 -17.72
CA ALA A 100 -6.74 1.86 -19.05
C ALA A 100 -5.49 2.75 -19.10
N ASP A 101 -4.87 2.91 -20.28
CA ASP A 101 -3.62 3.68 -20.46
C ASP A 101 -3.70 5.09 -19.88
N ALA A 102 -4.79 5.81 -20.17
CA ALA A 102 -5.01 7.15 -19.62
C ALA A 102 -5.13 7.17 -18.08
N VAL A 103 -5.56 6.07 -17.47
CA VAL A 103 -5.62 5.92 -16.01
C VAL A 103 -4.24 5.58 -15.45
N ASN A 104 -3.47 4.75 -16.15
CA ASN A 104 -2.07 4.45 -15.80
C ASN A 104 -1.22 5.71 -15.78
N GLU A 105 -1.33 6.53 -16.84
CA GLU A 105 -0.64 7.82 -16.94
C GLU A 105 -1.10 8.78 -15.82
N ARG A 106 -2.42 8.89 -15.57
CA ARG A 106 -2.95 9.76 -14.52
C ARG A 106 -2.50 9.37 -13.11
N TYR A 107 -2.39 8.08 -12.82
CA TYR A 107 -1.92 7.58 -11.53
C TYR A 107 -0.39 7.46 -11.44
N GLY A 108 0.33 7.69 -12.54
CA GLY A 108 1.79 7.63 -12.56
C GLY A 108 2.33 6.25 -12.20
N PHE A 109 1.64 5.16 -12.56
CA PHE A 109 2.04 3.82 -12.12
C PHE A 109 3.45 3.44 -12.59
N ALA A 110 3.88 3.89 -13.76
CA ALA A 110 5.24 3.64 -14.23
C ALA A 110 6.30 4.20 -13.26
N ASP A 111 6.13 5.45 -12.83
CA ASP A 111 7.06 6.10 -11.91
C ASP A 111 6.96 5.49 -10.51
N LEU A 112 5.75 5.19 -10.06
CA LEU A 112 5.50 4.57 -8.76
C LEU A 112 6.14 3.18 -8.65
N PHE A 113 6.01 2.35 -9.69
CA PHE A 113 6.65 1.05 -9.71
C PHE A 113 8.17 1.18 -9.82
N ALA A 114 8.68 2.10 -10.64
CA ALA A 114 10.12 2.35 -10.72
C ALA A 114 10.71 2.81 -9.36
N GLU A 115 9.96 3.59 -8.57
CA GLU A 115 10.36 4.00 -7.23
C GLU A 115 10.41 2.82 -6.25
N ARG A 116 9.46 1.88 -6.35
CA ARG A 116 9.28 0.79 -5.38
C ARG A 116 10.09 -0.46 -5.71
N PHE A 117 10.54 -0.59 -6.95
CA PHE A 117 11.34 -1.72 -7.43
C PHE A 117 12.67 -1.24 -8.05
N PRO A 118 13.53 -0.52 -7.30
CA PRO A 118 14.81 -0.02 -7.80
C PRO A 118 15.81 -1.15 -8.09
N ASP A 119 15.63 -2.30 -7.44
CA ASP A 119 16.38 -3.54 -7.63
C ASP A 119 16.03 -4.25 -8.95
N MET A 120 14.89 -3.90 -9.56
CA MET A 120 14.42 -4.48 -10.82
C MET A 120 14.87 -3.68 -12.05
N ASP A 121 16.01 -2.97 -11.98
CA ASP A 121 16.57 -2.12 -13.05
C ASP A 121 16.75 -2.82 -14.44
N SER A 122 16.69 -4.16 -14.49
CA SER A 122 16.67 -4.94 -15.74
C SER A 122 15.26 -5.02 -16.39
N ILE A 123 14.23 -4.58 -15.69
CA ILE A 123 12.82 -4.52 -16.11
C ILE A 123 12.50 -3.06 -16.42
N THR A 124 13.07 -2.58 -17.54
CA THR A 124 12.95 -1.22 -18.08
C THR A 124 11.50 -0.71 -18.09
N PHE A 125 11.09 0.01 -17.04
CA PHE A 125 9.78 0.66 -16.98
C PHE A 125 9.71 1.71 -18.11
N ALA A 126 8.71 1.62 -18.98
CA ALA A 126 8.54 2.60 -20.06
C ALA A 126 8.04 3.92 -19.48
N SER A 127 8.96 4.75 -18.99
CA SER A 127 8.78 6.19 -19.04
C SER A 127 9.35 6.67 -20.36
N ARG A 128 8.47 7.23 -21.20
CA ARG A 128 8.84 8.07 -22.34
C ARG A 128 9.88 9.07 -21.84
N ARG A 129 11.04 9.11 -22.51
CA ARG A 129 12.14 10.09 -22.40
C ARG A 129 12.33 10.71 -21.00
N PRO A 130 13.46 10.49 -20.31
CA PRO A 130 13.73 11.22 -19.08
C PRO A 130 13.62 12.72 -19.35
N PHE A 131 12.62 13.40 -18.79
CA PHE A 131 12.57 14.85 -18.79
C PHE A 131 13.70 15.31 -17.88
N PRO A 132 14.78 15.91 -18.42
CA PRO A 132 15.85 16.41 -17.59
C PRO A 132 15.35 17.73 -16.99
N ASN A 133 15.03 17.72 -15.68
CA ASN A 133 14.72 18.86 -14.78
C ASN A 133 13.36 18.89 -14.07
N ILE A 134 12.67 17.75 -13.87
CA ILE A 134 11.66 17.71 -12.80
C ILE A 134 12.39 17.29 -11.52
N PRO A 135 12.35 18.08 -10.42
CA PRO A 135 12.88 17.60 -9.15
C PRO A 135 12.21 16.27 -8.82
N ARG A 136 13.01 15.23 -8.57
CA ARG A 136 12.57 13.92 -8.03
C ARG A 136 11.87 14.17 -6.69
N ARG A 137 10.58 14.52 -6.73
CA ARG A 137 9.65 14.68 -5.61
C ARG A 137 8.30 15.05 -6.22
N LEU A 138 7.50 14.03 -6.56
CA LEU A 138 6.08 14.29 -6.76
C LEU A 138 5.50 14.72 -5.41
N PRO A 139 4.83 15.88 -5.31
CA PRO A 139 4.08 16.21 -4.11
C PRO A 139 3.00 15.15 -3.95
N THR A 140 3.13 14.31 -2.92
CA THR A 140 2.03 13.48 -2.45
C THR A 140 0.86 14.43 -2.22
N ILE A 141 -0.25 14.28 -2.96
CA ILE A 141 -1.46 15.07 -2.73
C ILE A 141 -1.73 14.99 -1.23
N ALA A 142 -1.73 16.15 -0.55
CA ALA A 142 -1.93 16.22 0.90
C ALA A 142 -3.25 15.54 1.23
N THR A 143 -3.14 14.30 1.70
CA THR A 143 -4.29 13.47 2.03
C THR A 143 -4.31 13.40 3.54
N PRO A 144 -5.38 13.85 4.19
CA PRO A 144 -5.48 13.82 5.63
C PRO A 144 -5.90 12.43 6.12
N GLY A 145 -5.44 12.05 7.31
CA GLY A 145 -5.58 10.69 7.83
C GLY A 145 -4.74 10.46 9.07
N TYR A 146 -4.68 9.22 9.53
CA TYR A 146 -4.01 8.82 10.75
C TYR A 146 -2.66 8.17 10.47
N VAL A 147 -1.67 8.46 11.31
CA VAL A 147 -0.48 7.64 11.48
C VAL A 147 -0.61 6.95 12.83
N TYR A 148 -0.32 5.66 12.87
CA TYR A 148 -0.43 4.83 14.06
C TYR A 148 0.88 4.14 14.39
N LEU A 149 1.02 3.81 15.66
CA LEU A 149 2.08 3.01 16.24
C LEU A 149 1.44 1.77 16.87
N ILE A 150 1.78 0.60 16.36
CA ILE A 150 1.40 -0.67 16.98
C ILE A 150 2.62 -1.32 17.62
N ARG A 151 2.40 -2.01 18.72
CA ARG A 151 3.40 -2.78 19.45
C ARG A 151 3.14 -4.26 19.28
N SER A 152 4.21 -5.02 19.08
CA SER A 152 4.23 -6.48 19.16
C SER A 152 5.34 -6.92 20.13
N PRO A 153 5.46 -8.23 20.44
CA PRO A 153 6.59 -8.76 21.18
C PRO A 153 7.95 -8.52 20.51
N TYR A 154 7.96 -8.25 19.19
CA TYR A 154 9.17 -8.17 18.37
C TYR A 154 9.58 -6.73 18.02
N GLY A 155 8.79 -5.73 18.41
CA GLY A 155 9.07 -4.32 18.14
C GLY A 155 7.82 -3.50 17.86
N PHE A 156 8.00 -2.37 17.21
CA PHE A 156 6.95 -1.42 16.89
C PHE A 156 6.78 -1.25 15.38
N LYS A 157 5.55 -1.17 14.88
CA LYS A 157 5.28 -0.82 13.48
C LYS A 157 4.66 0.56 13.40
N ILE A 158 5.26 1.41 12.58
CA ILE A 158 4.73 2.73 12.20
C ILE A 158 4.00 2.52 10.89
N GLY A 159 2.70 2.73 10.89
CA GLY A 159 1.90 2.68 9.67
C GLY A 159 0.90 3.80 9.64
N LYS A 160 0.12 3.85 8.57
CA LYS A 160 -0.85 4.91 8.39
C LYS A 160 -2.14 4.39 7.79
N THR A 161 -3.22 5.15 7.98
CA THR A 161 -4.55 4.79 7.51
C THR A 161 -5.46 6.01 7.59
N ILE A 162 -6.38 6.14 6.65
CA ILE A 162 -7.50 7.07 6.78
C ILE A 162 -8.64 6.55 7.67
N ASN A 163 -8.67 5.25 8.00
CA ASN A 163 -9.72 4.65 8.84
C ASN A 163 -9.12 3.68 9.87
N MET A 164 -8.94 4.20 11.09
CA MET A 164 -8.35 3.45 12.19
C MET A 164 -9.20 2.25 12.63
N LYS A 165 -10.54 2.33 12.58
CA LYS A 165 -11.42 1.22 12.99
C LYS A 165 -11.24 -0.02 12.13
N SER A 166 -11.28 0.16 10.82
CA SER A 166 -11.10 -0.94 9.87
C SER A 166 -9.69 -1.55 10.01
N ARG A 167 -8.70 -0.70 10.30
CA ARG A 167 -7.31 -1.13 10.47
C ARG A 167 -7.09 -1.92 11.76
N THR A 168 -7.65 -1.48 12.90
CA THR A 168 -7.59 -2.22 14.18
C THR A 168 -8.28 -3.58 14.10
N ARG A 169 -9.42 -3.68 13.39
CA ARG A 169 -10.08 -4.97 13.18
C ARG A 169 -9.27 -5.93 12.31
N LEU A 170 -8.53 -5.40 11.34
CA LEU A 170 -7.68 -6.20 10.44
C LEU A 170 -6.45 -6.75 11.17
N PHE A 171 -5.94 -5.98 12.12
CA PHE A 171 -4.86 -6.34 13.03
C PHE A 171 -5.22 -7.49 13.98
N GLU A 172 -6.41 -7.46 14.58
CA GLU A 172 -6.86 -8.49 15.52
C GLU A 172 -7.11 -9.86 14.85
N VAL A 173 -7.45 -9.86 13.55
CA VAL A 173 -7.90 -11.08 12.85
C VAL A 173 -6.76 -11.78 12.08
N LYS A 174 -5.70 -11.07 11.69
CA LYS A 174 -4.72 -11.59 10.71
C LYS A 174 -3.33 -11.91 11.24
N LEU A 175 -2.95 -11.46 12.43
CA LEU A 175 -1.59 -11.72 12.94
C LEU A 175 -1.56 -12.92 13.89
N PRO A 176 -0.58 -13.84 13.72
CA PRO A 176 -0.43 -15.01 14.59
C PRO A 176 0.13 -14.65 15.99
N PHE A 177 0.28 -13.35 16.29
CA PHE A 177 0.79 -12.84 17.56
C PHE A 177 -0.04 -11.65 18.03
N PRO A 178 -0.14 -11.42 19.35
CA PRO A 178 -0.89 -10.31 19.90
C PRO A 178 -0.22 -8.99 19.52
N ILE A 179 -1.02 -8.02 19.10
CA ILE A 179 -0.58 -6.65 18.85
C ILE A 179 -1.47 -5.66 19.60
N THR A 180 -0.88 -4.58 20.07
CA THR A 180 -1.58 -3.50 20.78
C THR A 180 -1.35 -2.18 20.06
N VAL A 181 -2.41 -1.40 19.87
CA VAL A 181 -2.28 -0.02 19.35
C VAL A 181 -1.75 0.85 20.48
N GLU A 182 -0.49 1.26 20.39
CA GLU A 182 0.18 2.11 21.38
C GLU A 182 -0.22 3.58 21.22
N HIS A 183 -0.32 4.04 19.97
CA HIS A 183 -0.67 5.42 19.66
C HIS A 183 -1.24 5.57 18.24
N TYR A 184 -2.00 6.63 18.01
CA TYR A 184 -2.33 7.14 16.68
C TYR A 184 -2.69 8.62 16.76
N ALA A 185 -2.35 9.35 15.71
CA ALA A 185 -2.61 10.78 15.60
C ALA A 185 -3.04 11.15 14.19
N TRP A 186 -3.81 12.23 14.07
CA TRP A 186 -4.27 12.77 12.80
C TRP A 186 -3.25 13.74 12.20
N PHE A 187 -3.06 13.64 10.89
CA PHE A 187 -2.17 14.47 10.09
C PHE A 187 -2.91 14.97 8.85
N GLU A 188 -2.65 16.22 8.47
CA GLU A 188 -3.17 16.80 7.22
C GLU A 188 -2.54 16.15 5.98
N ASN A 189 -1.33 15.64 6.12
CA ASN A 189 -0.65 14.80 5.14
C ASN A 189 -0.07 13.55 5.82
N TYR A 190 -0.91 12.56 6.08
CA TYR A 190 -0.48 11.34 6.80
C TYR A 190 0.59 10.55 6.05
N SER A 191 0.62 10.66 4.72
CA SER A 191 1.63 10.01 3.87
C SER A 191 3.01 10.64 3.98
N GLU A 192 3.08 11.95 4.15
CA GLU A 192 4.35 12.64 4.41
C GLU A 192 4.80 12.43 5.86
N ALA A 193 3.87 12.47 6.81
CA ALA A 193 4.16 12.24 8.21
C ALA A 193 4.77 10.85 8.46
N GLU A 194 4.13 9.79 7.96
CA GLU A 194 4.64 8.42 8.09
C GLU A 194 6.00 8.24 7.41
N ARG A 195 6.18 8.78 6.20
CA ARG A 195 7.48 8.75 5.51
C ARG A 195 8.57 9.43 6.32
N THR A 196 8.27 10.62 6.87
CA THR A 196 9.22 11.37 7.70
C THR A 196 9.61 10.57 8.93
N LEU A 197 8.66 9.87 9.56
CA LEU A 197 8.91 9.00 10.70
C LEU A 197 9.76 7.79 10.31
N HIS A 198 9.46 7.14 9.19
CA HIS A 198 10.28 6.04 8.67
C HIS A 198 11.71 6.47 8.37
N ASP A 199 11.89 7.66 7.79
CA ASP A 199 13.21 8.23 7.50
C ASP A 199 13.95 8.59 8.80
N THR A 200 13.24 9.15 9.78
CA THR A 200 13.79 9.54 11.09
C THR A 200 14.30 8.32 11.86
N PHE A 201 13.54 7.23 11.88
CA PHE A 201 13.88 6.00 12.61
C PHE A 201 14.52 4.93 11.75
N ARG A 202 15.00 5.28 10.55
CA ARG A 202 15.58 4.34 9.59
C ARG A 202 16.73 3.52 10.18
N ALA A 203 17.52 4.11 11.08
CA ALA A 203 18.64 3.43 11.75
C ALA A 203 18.19 2.36 12.76
N GLN A 204 16.95 2.43 13.24
CA GLN A 204 16.34 1.50 14.19
C GLN A 204 15.39 0.51 13.50
N ARG A 205 15.38 0.49 12.17
CA ARG A 205 14.50 -0.36 11.36
C ARG A 205 14.95 -1.81 11.48
N LEU A 206 14.00 -2.65 11.86
CA LEU A 206 14.11 -4.10 11.83
C LEU A 206 13.75 -4.59 10.41
N GLU A 207 12.87 -5.58 10.29
CA GLU A 207 12.36 -6.04 9.00
C GLU A 207 11.08 -5.32 8.58
N GLY A 208 10.94 -5.02 7.28
CA GLY A 208 9.73 -4.38 6.75
C GLY A 208 9.50 -3.00 7.35
N GLU A 209 8.32 -2.77 7.94
CA GLU A 209 7.96 -1.51 8.62
C GLU A 209 8.08 -1.59 10.16
N TRP A 210 8.85 -2.56 10.67
CA TRP A 210 9.08 -2.72 12.10
C TRP A 210 10.36 -1.99 12.55
N PHE A 211 10.34 -1.49 13.77
CA PHE A 211 11.37 -0.66 14.38
C PHE A 211 11.60 -1.07 15.83
N ASP A 212 12.86 -1.04 16.25
CA ASP A 212 13.27 -1.23 17.65
C ASP A 212 13.32 0.13 18.37
N LEU A 213 12.16 0.70 18.66
CA LEU A 213 12.03 2.05 19.20
C LEU A 213 12.28 2.10 20.70
N ALA A 214 13.11 3.06 21.13
CA ALA A 214 13.31 3.36 22.54
C ALA A 214 12.12 4.14 23.12
N PRO A 215 11.93 4.16 24.46
CA PRO A 215 10.85 4.93 25.09
C PRO A 215 10.86 6.43 24.73
N ALA A 216 12.04 7.02 24.49
CA ALA A 216 12.17 8.40 24.05
C ALA A 216 11.63 8.62 22.61
N ASP A 217 11.82 7.64 21.73
CA ASP A 217 11.32 7.69 20.35
C ASP A 217 9.80 7.56 20.33
N ILE A 218 9.24 6.69 21.18
CA ILE A 218 7.79 6.55 21.36
C ILE A 218 7.20 7.88 21.85
N ALA A 219 7.82 8.51 22.84
CA ALA A 219 7.38 9.82 23.34
C ALA A 219 7.46 10.91 22.26
N HIS A 220 8.48 10.87 21.40
CA HIS A 220 8.57 11.77 20.25
C HIS A 220 7.41 11.55 19.28
N ILE A 221 7.12 10.29 18.88
CA ILE A 221 6.01 9.95 17.99
C ILE A 221 4.67 10.41 18.59
N GLN A 222 4.46 10.18 19.89
CA GLN A 222 3.24 10.57 20.61
C GLN A 222 3.03 12.09 20.68
N SER A 223 4.10 12.89 20.51
CA SER A 223 4.02 14.34 20.49
C SER A 223 3.59 14.92 19.13
N LEU A 224 3.53 14.08 18.09
CA LEU A 224 3.29 14.51 16.71
C LEU A 224 1.83 14.33 16.31
N GLY A 225 1.38 15.19 15.40
CA GLY A 225 0.01 15.19 14.90
C GLY A 225 -1.00 15.75 15.90
N ARG A 226 -2.27 15.73 15.51
CA ARG A 226 -3.37 16.11 16.42
C ARG A 226 -3.92 14.85 17.08
N PRO A 227 -4.16 14.86 18.40
CA PRO A 227 -4.81 13.74 19.07
C PRO A 227 -6.20 13.53 18.46
N ALA A 228 -6.50 12.31 18.03
CA ALA A 228 -7.80 11.96 17.50
C ALA A 228 -8.86 12.07 18.62
N THR A 229 -9.96 12.77 18.38
CA THR A 229 -11.03 12.86 19.39
C THR A 229 -11.87 11.59 19.41
N VAL A 230 -12.29 11.17 20.60
CA VAL A 230 -13.17 9.99 20.81
C VAL A 230 -14.48 10.10 20.02
N GLU A 231 -14.91 11.31 19.66
CA GLU A 231 -16.08 11.59 18.83
C GLU A 231 -15.89 11.21 17.35
N GLU A 232 -14.68 11.36 16.79
CA GLU A 232 -14.34 10.94 15.42
C GLU A 232 -14.33 9.40 15.29
N LEU A 233 -14.14 8.70 16.41
CA LEU A 233 -14.27 7.24 16.52
C LEU A 233 -15.71 6.77 16.72
N ARG A 234 -16.68 7.64 16.98
CA ARG A 234 -18.09 7.22 17.18
C ARG A 234 -19.00 7.59 16.00
N GLY A 235 -18.61 8.56 15.17
CA GLY A 235 -19.44 9.10 14.09
C GLY A 235 -19.26 8.53 12.67
N LEU A 236 -18.40 7.53 12.45
CA LEU A 236 -18.15 6.88 11.14
C LEU A 236 -18.29 5.35 11.21
#